data_AF-A0A3N5IYH0-F1
#
_entry.id   AF-A0A3N5IYH0-F1
#
_cell.length_a   1.000
_cell.length_b   1.000
_cell.length_c   1.000
_cell.angle_alpha   90.00
_cell.angle_beta   90.00
_cell.angle_gamma   90.00
#
_symmetry.space_group_name_H-M   'P 1'
#
loop_
_entity.id
_entity.type
_entity.pdbx_description
1 polymer ?
#
loop_
_entity_poly.entity_id
_entity_poly.type
_entity_poly.pdbx_seq_one_letter_code
_entity_poly.pdbx_strand_id
1 'polypeptide(L)'
;MDLRRFFDRAVQASFDDLAMRDEPVAGYLADLLTRFARTENLFPTGVTMPRLERVVDLLLEAQAAWDDSAAHFGPERELSIRRHIGDYTLFMTGVFRERVQRLASTDYYVSQGQRAYRFVSEHGRATSRSRERDAGPLYARLAERFEHYAWALDYARRVHFHDAPTHPFFRLGWQ
;
A
#
# COMPACT_ATOMS: atom_id res chain seq x y z
N MET A 1 18.18 -13.81 -5.91
CA MET A 1 18.16 -12.72 -4.91
C MET A 1 16.84 -12.79 -4.17
N ASP A 2 16.83 -12.67 -2.83
CA ASP A 2 15.58 -12.61 -2.06
C ASP A 2 14.75 -11.37 -2.46
N LEU A 3 13.45 -11.55 -2.66
CA LEU A 3 12.52 -10.51 -3.14
C LEU A 3 12.44 -9.30 -2.20
N ARG A 4 12.49 -9.52 -0.89
CA ARG A 4 12.50 -8.43 0.09
C ARG A 4 13.78 -7.62 -0.01
N ARG A 5 14.92 -8.30 -0.16
CA ARG A 5 16.22 -7.63 -0.34
C ARG A 5 16.27 -6.84 -1.65
N PHE A 6 15.61 -7.33 -2.70
CA PHE A 6 15.47 -6.60 -3.95
C PHE A 6 14.70 -5.28 -3.73
N PHE A 7 13.50 -5.35 -3.16
CA PHE A 7 12.69 -4.16 -2.90
C PHE A 7 13.34 -3.20 -1.91
N ASP A 8 14.11 -3.70 -0.94
CA ASP A 8 14.91 -2.86 -0.04
C ASP A 8 15.82 -1.92 -0.84
N ARG A 9 16.67 -2.51 -1.67
CA ARG A 9 17.66 -1.76 -2.44
C ARG A 9 16.99 -0.79 -3.40
N ALA A 10 15.91 -1.22 -4.07
CA ALA A 10 15.21 -0.39 -5.04
C ALA A 10 14.51 0.81 -4.39
N VAL A 11 13.85 0.61 -3.24
CA VAL A 11 13.19 1.70 -2.51
C VAL A 11 14.23 2.63 -1.89
N GLN A 12 15.31 2.09 -1.33
CA GLN A 12 16.38 2.92 -0.76
C GLN A 12 17.07 3.78 -1.82
N ALA A 13 17.46 3.18 -2.96
CA ALA A 13 18.03 3.94 -4.06
C ALA A 13 17.07 5.03 -4.57
N SER A 14 15.77 4.74 -4.64
CA SER A 14 14.76 5.74 -4.96
C SER A 14 14.72 6.89 -3.93
N PHE A 15 14.76 6.58 -2.63
CA PHE A 15 14.76 7.63 -1.61
C PHE A 15 16.02 8.50 -1.67
N ASP A 16 17.19 7.88 -1.92
CA ASP A 16 18.46 8.58 -2.10
C ASP A 16 18.43 9.51 -3.32
N ASP A 17 18.01 9.00 -4.48
CA ASP A 17 17.91 9.78 -5.73
C ASP A 17 16.94 10.97 -5.60
N LEU A 18 15.90 10.81 -4.77
CA LEU A 18 14.86 11.80 -4.54
C LEU A 18 15.14 12.70 -3.33
N ALA A 19 16.31 12.57 -2.70
CA ALA A 19 16.70 13.27 -1.48
C ALA A 19 15.66 13.14 -0.34
N MET A 20 14.94 12.03 -0.29
CA MET A 20 13.95 11.71 0.74
C MET A 20 14.61 11.05 1.94
N ARG A 21 14.57 11.72 3.10
CA ARG A 21 15.11 11.18 4.36
C ARG A 21 13.99 10.63 5.24
N ASP A 22 13.62 9.36 5.06
CA ASP A 22 12.64 8.66 5.91
C ASP A 22 12.87 7.13 5.91
N GLU A 23 13.98 6.72 6.52
CA GLU A 23 14.42 5.33 6.62
C GLU A 23 13.33 4.36 7.12
N PRO A 24 12.54 4.69 8.18
CA PRO A 24 11.47 3.80 8.62
C PRO A 24 10.38 3.57 7.57
N VAL A 25 10.05 4.61 6.78
CA VAL A 25 9.06 4.45 5.71
C VAL A 25 9.65 3.68 4.54
N ALA A 26 10.91 3.91 4.15
CA ALA A 26 11.56 3.13 3.11
C ALA A 26 11.52 1.61 3.40
N GLY A 27 11.87 1.21 4.63
CA GLY A 27 11.76 -0.18 5.08
C GLY A 27 10.32 -0.71 5.02
N TYR A 28 9.34 0.09 5.44
CA TYR A 28 7.92 -0.27 5.36
C TYR A 28 7.44 -0.47 3.93
N LEU A 29 7.83 0.41 3.00
CA LEU A 29 7.47 0.32 1.59
C LEU A 29 8.07 -0.92 0.93
N ALA A 30 9.32 -1.27 1.27
CA ALA A 30 9.94 -2.51 0.80
C ALA A 30 9.20 -3.76 1.32
N ASP A 31 8.77 -3.76 2.58
CA ASP A 31 7.91 -4.82 3.13
C ASP A 31 6.54 -4.88 2.43
N LEU A 32 5.93 -3.72 2.17
CA LEU A 32 4.66 -3.60 1.46
C LEU A 32 4.75 -4.21 0.05
N LEU A 33 5.76 -3.83 -0.73
CA LEU A 33 5.99 -4.38 -2.06
C LEU A 33 6.21 -5.90 -2.00
N THR A 34 6.97 -6.36 -1.01
CA THR A 34 7.20 -7.80 -0.79
C THR A 34 5.90 -8.54 -0.50
N ARG A 35 5.03 -8.00 0.36
CA ARG A 35 3.73 -8.61 0.69
C ARG A 35 2.86 -8.74 -0.56
N PHE A 36 2.70 -7.66 -1.33
CA PHE A 36 1.88 -7.69 -2.54
C PHE A 36 2.46 -8.56 -3.65
N ALA A 37 3.79 -8.57 -3.80
CA ALA A 37 4.43 -9.45 -4.76
C ALA A 37 4.30 -10.92 -4.37
N ARG A 38 4.41 -11.30 -3.09
CA ARG A 38 4.20 -12.69 -2.65
C ARG A 38 2.74 -13.13 -2.71
N THR A 39 1.82 -12.21 -2.54
CA THR A 39 0.38 -12.47 -2.57
C THR A 39 -0.13 -12.49 -4.01
N GLU A 40 0.57 -13.19 -4.94
CA GLU A 40 0.19 -13.29 -6.35
C GLU A 40 -1.19 -13.95 -6.55
N ASN A 41 -2.20 -13.14 -6.30
CA ASN A 41 -3.56 -13.26 -6.76
C ASN A 41 -4.22 -11.89 -6.78
N LEU A 42 -3.45 -10.80 -6.89
CA LEU A 42 -4.06 -9.50 -7.14
C LEU A 42 -4.83 -9.51 -8.46
N PHE A 43 -4.40 -10.30 -9.45
CA PHE A 43 -5.19 -10.54 -10.67
C PHE A 43 -5.00 -11.99 -11.17
N PRO A 44 -5.96 -12.91 -10.93
CA PRO A 44 -5.99 -14.18 -11.65
C PRO A 44 -6.13 -13.92 -13.15
N THR A 45 -5.34 -14.61 -13.97
CA THR A 45 -5.47 -14.56 -15.42
C THR A 45 -6.86 -15.07 -15.81
N GLY A 46 -7.72 -14.20 -16.38
CA GLY A 46 -9.03 -14.60 -16.92
C GLY A 46 -10.27 -14.16 -16.13
N VAL A 47 -10.13 -13.39 -15.05
CA VAL A 47 -11.29 -12.79 -14.35
C VAL A 47 -11.54 -11.37 -14.88
N THR A 48 -12.76 -11.10 -15.36
CA THR A 48 -13.24 -9.74 -15.63
C THR A 48 -13.18 -8.96 -14.32
N MET A 49 -12.13 -8.15 -14.20
CA MET A 49 -11.92 -7.29 -13.05
C MET A 49 -13.16 -6.44 -12.78
N PRO A 50 -13.62 -6.32 -11.51
CA PRO A 50 -14.38 -5.14 -11.14
C PRO A 50 -13.60 -3.91 -11.62
N ARG A 51 -14.29 -2.90 -12.16
CA ARG A 51 -13.63 -1.61 -12.48
C ARG A 51 -12.78 -1.21 -11.28
N LEU A 52 -11.53 -0.82 -11.51
CA LEU A 52 -10.55 -0.52 -10.46
C LEU A 52 -11.10 0.51 -9.46
N GLU A 53 -11.98 1.40 -9.94
CA GLU A 53 -12.87 2.28 -9.16
C GLU A 53 -13.49 1.60 -7.93
N ARG A 54 -14.00 0.37 -8.08
CA ARG A 54 -14.79 -0.32 -7.05
C ARG A 54 -13.98 -1.20 -6.11
N VAL A 55 -12.68 -1.42 -6.31
CA VAL A 55 -11.94 -2.36 -5.45
C VAL A 55 -11.85 -1.83 -4.01
N VAL A 56 -11.60 -0.52 -3.87
CA VAL A 56 -11.61 0.12 -2.56
C VAL A 56 -13.01 0.10 -1.94
N ASP A 57 -14.05 0.33 -2.76
CA ASP A 57 -15.44 0.27 -2.30
C ASP A 57 -15.82 -1.14 -1.84
N LEU A 58 -15.44 -2.19 -2.59
CA LEU A 58 -15.67 -3.58 -2.20
C LEU A 58 -14.96 -3.96 -0.91
N LEU A 59 -13.75 -3.43 -0.67
CA LEU A 59 -13.04 -3.62 0.60
C LEU A 59 -13.78 -2.92 1.76
N LEU A 60 -14.32 -1.72 1.53
CA LEU A 60 -15.12 -0.98 2.50
C LEU A 60 -16.50 -1.61 2.75
N GLU A 61 -17.16 -2.11 1.72
CA GLU A 61 -18.44 -2.84 1.80
C GLU A 61 -18.25 -4.16 2.54
N ALA A 62 -17.18 -4.91 2.23
CA ALA A 62 -16.83 -6.12 2.96
C ALA A 62 -16.52 -5.82 4.42
N GLN A 63 -15.90 -4.69 4.74
CA GLN A 63 -15.73 -4.25 6.13
C GLN A 63 -17.10 -4.04 6.80
N ALA A 64 -17.97 -3.23 6.19
CA ALA A 64 -19.27 -2.86 6.74
C ALA A 64 -20.22 -4.06 6.92
N ALA A 65 -20.28 -4.98 5.94
CA ALA A 65 -21.14 -6.17 6.01
C ALA A 65 -20.73 -7.14 7.11
N TRP A 66 -19.44 -7.17 7.45
CA TRP A 66 -18.94 -8.00 8.54
C TRP A 66 -19.12 -7.34 9.90
N ASP A 67 -19.05 -6.00 9.97
CA ASP A 67 -19.40 -5.26 11.19
C ASP A 67 -20.89 -5.43 11.54
N ASP A 68 -21.79 -5.44 10.55
CA ASP A 68 -23.24 -5.61 10.76
C ASP A 68 -23.64 -7.05 11.17
N SER A 69 -22.81 -8.04 10.80
CA SER A 69 -23.03 -9.47 11.13
C SER A 69 -22.20 -9.96 12.33
N ALA A 70 -21.23 -9.18 12.82
CA ALA A 70 -20.39 -9.55 13.95
C ALA A 70 -21.02 -9.12 15.29
N ALA A 71 -21.42 -10.09 16.10
CA ALA A 71 -21.85 -9.88 17.49
C ALA A 71 -20.75 -9.31 18.42
N HIS A 72 -19.55 -8.99 17.90
CA HIS A 72 -18.45 -8.36 18.61
C HIS A 72 -17.65 -7.45 17.67
N PHE A 73 -17.66 -6.14 17.96
CA PHE A 73 -16.73 -5.18 17.39
C PHE A 73 -15.28 -5.60 17.68
N GLY A 74 -14.46 -5.78 16.63
CA GLY A 74 -13.06 -6.20 16.75
C GLY A 74 -12.11 -5.08 16.33
N PRO A 75 -11.62 -4.21 17.25
CA PRO A 75 -10.77 -3.06 16.91
C PRO A 75 -9.52 -3.43 16.11
N GLU A 76 -8.90 -4.57 16.43
CA GLU A 76 -7.70 -5.05 15.75
C GLU A 76 -7.97 -5.42 14.28
N ARG A 77 -9.18 -5.90 14.00
CA ARG A 77 -9.61 -6.25 12.65
C ARG A 77 -9.83 -5.00 11.81
N GLU A 78 -10.52 -4.01 12.36
CA GLU A 78 -10.73 -2.71 11.71
C GLU A 78 -9.39 -2.07 11.33
N LEU A 79 -8.41 -2.11 12.23
CA LEU A 79 -7.06 -1.61 11.95
C LEU A 79 -6.37 -2.38 10.84
N SER A 80 -6.49 -3.71 10.83
CA SER A 80 -5.92 -4.53 9.76
C SER A 80 -6.52 -4.19 8.40
N ILE A 81 -7.84 -3.98 8.33
CA ILE A 81 -8.53 -3.62 7.09
C ILE A 81 -8.12 -2.21 6.63
N ARG A 82 -8.15 -1.22 7.54
CA ARG A 82 -7.71 0.15 7.26
C ARG A 82 -6.27 0.18 6.77
N ARG A 83 -5.35 -0.51 7.46
CA ARG A 83 -3.97 -0.65 7.01
C ARG A 83 -3.91 -1.26 5.61
N HIS A 84 -4.68 -2.30 5.33
CA HIS A 84 -4.70 -2.93 4.01
C HIS A 84 -5.21 -1.99 2.91
N ILE A 85 -6.23 -1.17 3.18
CA ILE A 85 -6.72 -0.15 2.25
C ILE A 85 -5.62 0.89 1.97
N GLY A 86 -4.93 1.36 3.01
CA GLY A 86 -3.78 2.26 2.86
C GLY A 86 -2.64 1.65 2.03
N ASP A 87 -2.28 0.41 2.34
CA ASP A 87 -1.25 -0.35 1.64
C ASP A 87 -1.61 -0.56 0.16
N TYR A 88 -2.85 -0.97 -0.11
CA TYR A 88 -3.35 -1.25 -1.47
C TYR A 88 -3.41 0.02 -2.31
N THR A 89 -3.96 1.11 -1.77
CA THR A 89 -4.03 2.38 -2.50
C THR A 89 -2.64 2.93 -2.80
N LEU A 90 -1.70 2.85 -1.86
CA LEU A 90 -0.31 3.30 -2.05
C LEU A 90 0.42 2.44 -3.09
N PHE A 91 0.22 1.12 -3.01
CA PHE A 91 0.72 0.17 -4.00
C PHE A 91 0.20 0.47 -5.41
N MET A 92 -1.11 0.66 -5.57
CA MET A 92 -1.73 0.91 -6.88
C MET A 92 -1.31 2.26 -7.46
N THR A 93 -1.27 3.31 -6.63
CA THR A 93 -0.88 4.67 -7.08
C THR A 93 0.62 4.81 -7.35
N GLY A 94 1.46 3.98 -6.72
CA GLY A 94 2.90 3.97 -6.94
C GLY A 94 3.35 3.00 -8.04
N VAL A 95 2.92 1.74 -7.99
CA VAL A 95 3.41 0.69 -8.90
C VAL A 95 2.57 0.58 -10.17
N PHE A 96 1.25 0.78 -10.08
CA PHE A 96 0.31 0.65 -11.19
C PHE A 96 -0.34 1.99 -11.54
N ARG A 97 0.44 3.07 -11.46
CA ARG A 97 -0.03 4.44 -11.57
C ARG A 97 -0.79 4.72 -12.85
N GLU A 98 -0.27 4.26 -13.99
CA GLU A 98 -0.87 4.45 -15.31
C GLU A 98 -2.24 3.75 -15.40
N ARG A 99 -2.40 2.60 -14.71
CA ARG A 99 -3.67 1.88 -14.64
C ARG A 99 -4.69 2.63 -13.79
N VAL A 100 -4.26 3.20 -12.64
CA VAL A 100 -5.13 4.05 -11.81
C VAL A 100 -5.61 5.25 -12.61
N GLN A 101 -4.70 5.96 -13.28
CA GLN A 101 -5.05 7.14 -14.10
C GLN A 101 -6.04 6.84 -15.22
N ARG A 102 -5.99 5.62 -15.79
CA ARG A 102 -6.88 5.21 -16.89
C ARG A 102 -8.23 4.66 -16.45
N LEU A 103 -8.28 3.98 -15.30
CA LEU A 103 -9.40 3.12 -14.90
C LEU A 103 -10.04 3.51 -13.57
N ALA A 104 -9.57 4.58 -12.93
CA ALA A 104 -10.06 5.08 -11.65
C ALA A 104 -9.75 6.57 -11.44
N SER A 105 -10.30 7.14 -10.37
CA SER A 105 -9.89 8.45 -9.89
C SER A 105 -8.63 8.33 -9.02
N THR A 106 -7.54 8.98 -9.46
CA THR A 106 -6.30 9.07 -8.67
C THR A 106 -6.56 9.76 -7.33
N ASP A 107 -7.30 10.86 -7.33
CA ASP A 107 -7.65 11.61 -6.12
C ASP A 107 -8.47 10.77 -5.15
N TYR A 108 -9.35 9.91 -5.66
CA TYR A 108 -10.08 8.97 -4.82
C TYR A 108 -9.12 8.00 -4.12
N TYR A 109 -8.20 7.36 -4.86
CA TYR A 109 -7.22 6.45 -4.27
C TYR A 109 -6.32 7.14 -3.24
N VAL A 110 -5.82 8.34 -3.55
CA VAL A 110 -5.02 9.14 -2.62
C VAL A 110 -5.82 9.46 -1.35
N SER A 111 -7.04 9.99 -1.49
CA SER A 111 -7.87 10.36 -0.35
C SER A 111 -8.22 9.16 0.54
N GLN A 112 -8.51 8.00 -0.04
CA GLN A 112 -8.81 6.78 0.71
C GLN A 112 -7.56 6.26 1.44
N GLY A 113 -6.40 6.28 0.80
CA GLY A 113 -5.14 5.89 1.43
C GLY A 113 -4.74 6.80 2.60
N GLN A 114 -4.87 8.12 2.42
CA GLN A 114 -4.61 9.10 3.48
C GLN A 114 -5.53 8.90 4.68
N ARG A 115 -6.85 8.74 4.45
CA ARG A 115 -7.84 8.49 5.52
C ARG A 115 -7.57 7.18 6.26
N ALA A 116 -7.23 6.14 5.52
CA ALA A 116 -6.92 4.82 6.06
C ALA A 116 -5.69 4.84 6.99
N TYR A 117 -4.57 5.41 6.54
CA TYR A 117 -3.38 5.52 7.39
C TYR A 117 -3.56 6.47 8.57
N ARG A 118 -4.33 7.56 8.39
CA ARG A 118 -4.65 8.48 9.49
C ARG A 118 -5.41 7.76 10.60
N PHE A 119 -6.41 6.95 10.25
CA PHE A 119 -7.15 6.15 11.21
C PHE A 119 -6.24 5.21 12.01
N VAL A 120 -5.34 4.48 11.33
CA VAL A 120 -4.38 3.57 11.99
C VAL A 120 -3.45 4.34 12.93
N SER A 121 -2.99 5.51 12.50
CA SER A 121 -2.13 6.38 13.31
C SER A 121 -2.84 6.90 14.56
N GLU A 122 -4.08 7.38 14.43
CA GLU A 122 -4.89 7.90 15.54
C GLU A 122 -5.19 6.81 16.57
N HIS A 123 -5.51 5.59 16.12
CA HIS A 123 -5.70 4.47 17.02
C HIS A 123 -4.42 4.10 17.77
N GLY A 124 -3.27 4.07 17.08
CA GLY A 124 -1.96 3.86 17.69
C GLY A 124 -1.64 4.92 18.75
N ARG A 125 -2.06 6.17 18.58
CA ARG A 125 -1.89 7.21 19.61
C ARG A 125 -2.78 6.97 20.84
N ALA A 126 -3.97 6.42 20.65
CA ALA A 126 -4.98 6.23 21.69
C ALA A 126 -4.77 4.95 22.53
N THR A 127 -4.09 3.94 21.98
CA THR A 127 -3.87 2.65 22.67
C THR A 127 -2.78 2.71 23.75
N SER A 128 -2.90 1.85 24.76
CA SER A 128 -1.89 1.64 25.80
C SER A 128 -0.83 0.60 25.40
N ARG A 129 -1.01 -0.07 24.25
CA ARG A 129 -0.07 -1.10 23.77
C ARG A 129 1.13 -0.43 23.11
N SER A 130 2.32 -0.62 23.68
CA SER A 130 3.55 0.07 23.25
C SER A 130 3.85 -0.12 21.75
N ARG A 131 3.71 -1.34 21.21
CA ARG A 131 4.00 -1.63 19.80
C ARG A 131 3.15 -0.83 18.81
N GLU A 132 1.85 -0.72 19.07
CA GLU A 132 0.92 0.02 18.21
C GLU A 132 1.16 1.54 18.33
N ARG A 133 1.48 2.00 19.54
CA ARG A 133 1.85 3.39 19.82
C ARG A 133 3.12 3.81 19.09
N ASP A 134 4.15 2.97 19.10
CA ASP A 134 5.42 3.24 18.44
C ASP A 134 5.29 3.25 16.90
N ALA A 135 4.32 2.52 16.36
CA ALA A 135 4.02 2.53 14.92
C ALA A 135 3.18 3.74 14.46
N GLY A 136 2.48 4.42 15.38
CA GLY A 136 1.61 5.56 15.09
C GLY A 136 2.27 6.68 14.26
N PRO A 137 3.49 7.14 14.60
CA PRO A 137 4.21 8.16 13.82
C PRO A 137 4.52 7.75 12.38
N LEU A 138 4.77 6.47 12.12
CA LEU A 138 5.01 5.98 10.75
C LEU A 138 3.75 6.11 9.90
N TYR A 139 2.60 5.69 10.42
CA TYR A 139 1.32 5.83 9.71
C TYR A 139 0.86 7.28 9.58
N ALA A 140 1.23 8.16 10.51
CA ALA A 140 1.00 9.61 10.36
C ALA A 140 1.74 10.15 9.14
N ARG A 141 3.03 9.83 9.01
CA ARG A 141 3.83 10.26 7.85
C ARG A 141 3.28 9.71 6.55
N LEU A 142 2.94 8.41 6.50
CA LEU A 142 2.30 7.78 5.34
C LEU A 142 0.99 8.49 4.93
N ALA A 143 0.19 8.94 5.90
CA ALA A 143 -1.02 9.71 5.62
C ALA A 143 -0.71 11.14 5.12
N GLU A 144 0.21 11.85 5.76
CA GLU A 144 0.51 13.26 5.45
C GLU A 144 1.27 13.43 4.13
N ARG A 145 2.14 12.47 3.81
CA ARG A 145 3.05 12.54 2.65
C ARG A 145 2.76 11.45 1.61
N PHE A 146 1.53 10.93 1.60
CA PHE A 146 1.11 9.80 0.77
C PHE A 146 1.60 9.90 -0.68
N GLU A 147 1.33 11.02 -1.35
CA GLU A 147 1.69 11.21 -2.76
C GLU A 147 3.20 11.22 -3.00
N HIS A 148 4.00 11.68 -2.03
CA HIS A 148 5.46 11.65 -2.13
C HIS A 148 5.96 10.21 -2.11
N TYR A 149 5.39 9.36 -1.24
CA TYR A 149 5.75 7.94 -1.21
C TYR A 149 5.21 7.17 -2.41
N ALA A 150 4.01 7.50 -2.89
CA ALA A 150 3.49 6.94 -4.15
C ALA A 150 4.42 7.28 -5.32
N TRP A 151 4.89 8.53 -5.39
CA TRP A 151 5.86 8.93 -6.41
C TRP A 151 7.21 8.25 -6.26
N ALA A 152 7.73 8.08 -5.04
CA ALA A 152 8.97 7.33 -4.79
C ALA A 152 8.86 5.86 -5.24
N LEU A 153 7.68 5.24 -5.08
CA LEU A 153 7.42 3.89 -5.59
C LEU A 153 7.36 3.84 -7.13
N ASP A 154 6.72 4.83 -7.77
CA ASP A 154 6.70 4.94 -9.24
C ASP A 154 8.10 5.15 -9.81
N TYR A 155 8.90 6.01 -9.17
CA TYR A 155 10.30 6.21 -9.52
C TYR A 155 11.13 4.93 -9.36
N ALA A 156 11.02 4.27 -8.21
CA ALA A 156 11.69 2.98 -7.95
C ALA A 156 11.35 1.94 -9.02
N ARG A 157 10.07 1.85 -9.42
CA ARG A 157 9.64 0.95 -10.48
C ARG A 157 10.27 1.30 -11.83
N ARG A 158 10.32 2.57 -12.20
CA ARG A 158 10.84 2.99 -13.52
C ARG A 158 12.35 2.87 -13.63
N VAL A 159 13.06 3.18 -12.55
CA VAL A 159 14.53 3.32 -12.57
C VAL A 159 15.22 2.09 -12.01
N HIS A 160 14.69 1.50 -10.94
CA HIS A 160 15.39 0.49 -10.13
C HIS A 160 14.87 -0.93 -10.32
N PHE A 161 13.86 -1.17 -11.17
CA PHE A 161 13.33 -2.52 -11.43
C PHE A 161 13.91 -3.23 -12.66
N HIS A 162 14.93 -2.67 -13.32
CA HIS A 162 15.54 -3.25 -14.52
C HIS A 162 16.16 -4.64 -14.27
N ASP A 163 16.76 -4.87 -13.09
CA ASP A 163 17.38 -6.15 -12.69
C ASP A 163 16.49 -6.96 -11.73
N ALA A 164 15.17 -6.87 -11.90
CA ALA A 164 14.24 -7.60 -11.05
C ALA A 164 14.41 -9.12 -11.16
N PRO A 165 14.30 -9.88 -10.06
CA PRO A 165 14.33 -11.33 -10.11
C PRO A 165 13.16 -11.87 -10.94
N THR A 166 13.31 -13.06 -11.52
CA THR A 166 12.23 -13.72 -12.27
C THR A 166 11.03 -13.99 -11.34
N HIS A 167 10.01 -13.14 -11.42
CA HIS A 167 8.79 -13.20 -10.62
C HIS A 167 7.61 -12.64 -11.42
N PRO A 168 6.40 -13.24 -11.37
CA PRO A 168 5.28 -12.79 -12.23
C PRO A 168 4.84 -11.35 -11.97
N PHE A 169 4.99 -10.85 -10.74
CA PHE A 169 4.80 -9.45 -10.34
C PHE A 169 5.43 -8.45 -11.31
N PHE A 170 6.67 -8.68 -11.74
CA PHE A 170 7.39 -7.77 -12.65
C PHE A 170 6.94 -7.88 -14.11
N ARG A 171 6.13 -8.88 -14.46
CA ARG A 171 5.56 -9.08 -15.81
C ARG A 171 4.24 -8.34 -16.00
N LEU A 172 3.55 -7.98 -14.92
CA LEU A 172 2.21 -7.35 -14.93
C LEU A 172 2.21 -5.88 -15.39
N GLY A 173 3.37 -5.23 -15.46
CA GLY A 173 3.49 -3.80 -15.76
C GLY A 173 3.80 -3.44 -17.22
N TRP A 174 3.88 -4.42 -18.13
CA TRP A 174 4.35 -4.23 -19.51
C TRP A 174 3.33 -4.60 -20.61
N GLN A 175 2.05 -4.77 -20.24
CA GLN A 175 0.92 -4.98 -21.17
C GLN A 175 -0.13 -3.90 -20.96
#